data_AF-G6C5B4-F1
#
_entry.id   AF-G6C5B4-F1
#
_cell.length_a   1.000
_cell.length_b   1.000
_cell.length_c   1.000
_cell.angle_alpha   90.00
_cell.angle_beta   90.00
_cell.angle_gamma   90.00
#
_symmetry.space_group_name_H-M   'P 1'
#
loop_
_entity.id
_entity.type
_entity.pdbx_description
1 polymer ?
#
loop_
_entity_poly.entity_id
_entity_poly.type
_entity_poly.pdbx_seq_one_letter_code
_entity_poly.pdbx_strand_id
1 'polypeptide(L)'
;MQENEEFIEEVKKKSKIVGGLSGEAKQLVDKFSRIAKEKEQPFTDFESEGLLYVTVYDDNNLVYCVPIFSFKNNKKVNLKENIYISEDAKRMEDILRNSKKKQQMNF
;
A
#
# COMPACT_ATOMS: atom_id res chain seq x y z
N MET A 1 -8.40 20.27 -0.73
CA MET A 1 -8.78 19.02 -0.01
C MET A 1 -9.30 17.96 -0.98
N GLN A 2 -9.86 18.36 -2.13
CA GLN A 2 -10.44 17.49 -3.15
C GLN A 2 -9.41 16.64 -3.94
N GLU A 3 -8.24 17.19 -4.27
CA GLU A 3 -7.21 16.51 -5.09
C GLU A 3 -6.69 15.20 -4.48
N ASN A 4 -6.57 15.11 -3.16
CA ASN A 4 -6.00 13.93 -2.50
C ASN A 4 -6.97 12.74 -2.48
N GLU A 5 -8.26 12.98 -2.25
CA GLU A 5 -9.28 11.93 -2.27
C GLU A 5 -9.53 11.43 -3.69
N GLU A 6 -9.57 12.35 -4.66
CA GLU A 6 -9.70 12.02 -6.08
C GLU A 6 -8.51 11.20 -6.58
N PHE A 7 -7.28 11.54 -6.17
CA PHE A 7 -6.09 10.74 -6.46
C PHE A 7 -6.15 9.34 -5.84
N ILE A 8 -6.56 9.22 -4.56
CA ILE A 8 -6.70 7.89 -3.93
C ILE A 8 -7.73 7.06 -4.68
N GLU A 9 -8.87 7.64 -5.04
CA GLU A 9 -9.88 6.95 -5.84
C GLU A 9 -9.36 6.57 -7.23
N GLU A 10 -8.64 7.46 -7.90
CA GLU A 10 -8.09 7.23 -9.23
C GLU A 10 -7.04 6.11 -9.20
N VAL A 11 -6.12 6.14 -8.23
CA VAL A 11 -5.15 5.06 -8.02
C VAL A 11 -5.91 3.77 -7.71
N LYS A 12 -6.89 3.76 -6.80
CA LYS A 12 -7.68 2.54 -6.53
C LYS A 12 -8.42 2.02 -7.77
N LYS A 13 -8.92 2.91 -8.64
CA LYS A 13 -9.62 2.55 -9.88
C LYS A 13 -8.65 1.99 -10.93
N LYS A 14 -7.47 2.60 -11.08
CA LYS A 14 -6.40 2.16 -11.99
C LYS A 14 -5.69 0.89 -11.51
N SER A 15 -5.47 0.79 -10.21
CA SER A 15 -4.80 -0.32 -9.51
C SER A 15 -5.71 -1.49 -9.19
N LYS A 16 -6.98 -1.48 -9.64
CA LYS A 16 -7.85 -2.66 -9.56
C LYS A 16 -7.13 -3.80 -10.25
N ILE A 17 -6.83 -4.86 -9.49
CA ILE A 17 -6.19 -6.07 -10.00
C ILE A 17 -7.19 -6.75 -10.97
N VAL A 18 -7.03 -6.51 -12.29
CA VAL A 18 -8.02 -6.88 -13.33
C VAL A 18 -7.96 -8.37 -13.73
N GLY A 19 -7.03 -9.13 -13.17
CA GLY A 19 -7.01 -10.59 -13.21
C GLY A 19 -6.56 -11.06 -11.83
N GLY A 20 -7.33 -11.94 -11.19
CA GLY A 20 -7.15 -12.30 -9.78
C GLY A 20 -5.70 -12.58 -9.39
N LEU A 21 -5.35 -12.22 -8.14
CA LEU A 21 -4.03 -12.49 -7.59
C LEU A 21 -3.68 -13.98 -7.69
N SER A 22 -2.41 -14.27 -7.98
CA SER A 22 -1.88 -15.62 -7.84
C SER A 22 -2.05 -16.11 -6.39
N GLY A 23 -2.11 -17.43 -6.19
CA GLY A 23 -2.27 -18.00 -4.85
C GLY A 23 -1.21 -17.50 -3.86
N GLU A 24 0.03 -17.33 -4.33
CA GLU A 24 1.14 -16.79 -3.52
C GLU A 24 0.93 -15.31 -3.19
N ALA A 25 0.59 -14.47 -4.18
CA ALA A 25 0.35 -13.05 -3.95
C ALA A 25 -0.83 -12.83 -2.99
N LYS A 26 -1.89 -13.62 -3.11
CA LYS A 26 -3.04 -13.59 -2.21
C LYS A 26 -2.67 -13.94 -0.77
N GLN A 27 -1.86 -14.99 -0.57
CA GLN A 27 -1.39 -15.36 0.77
C GLN A 27 -0.56 -14.25 1.41
N LEU A 28 0.24 -13.52 0.63
CA LEU A 28 0.97 -12.36 1.13
C LEU A 28 0.02 -11.25 1.56
N VAL A 29 -0.94 -10.86 0.71
CA VAL A 29 -1.95 -9.83 1.04
C VAL A 29 -2.73 -10.22 2.29
N ASP A 30 -3.23 -11.45 2.38
CA ASP A 30 -3.98 -11.94 3.54
C ASP A 30 -3.14 -11.88 4.82
N LYS A 31 -1.84 -12.21 4.74
CA LYS A 31 -0.93 -12.11 5.88
C LYS A 31 -0.80 -10.67 6.38
N PHE A 32 -0.55 -9.71 5.49
CA PHE A 32 -0.41 -8.30 5.88
C PHE A 32 -1.74 -7.69 6.36
N SER A 33 -2.85 -8.07 5.74
CA SER A 33 -4.19 -7.66 6.17
C SER A 33 -4.49 -8.12 7.59
N ARG A 34 -4.15 -9.37 7.95
CA ARG A 34 -4.30 -9.88 9.32
C ARG A 34 -3.45 -9.10 10.32
N ILE A 35 -2.19 -8.84 10.00
CA ILE A 35 -1.28 -8.07 10.87
C ILE A 35 -1.82 -6.66 11.10
N ALA A 36 -2.29 -5.98 10.05
CA ALA A 36 -2.88 -4.65 10.17
C ALA A 36 -4.16 -4.69 11.03
N LYS A 37 -5.01 -5.70 10.84
CA LYS A 37 -6.24 -5.90 11.64
C LYS A 37 -5.93 -6.14 13.12
N GLU A 38 -4.93 -6.97 13.43
CA GLU A 38 -4.49 -7.23 14.81
C GLU A 38 -3.98 -5.96 15.50
N LYS A 39 -3.41 -5.03 14.74
CA LYS A 39 -2.94 -3.73 15.21
C LYS A 39 -3.99 -2.61 15.11
N GLU A 40 -5.23 -2.93 14.74
CA GLU A 40 -6.31 -1.96 14.51
C GLU A 40 -5.93 -0.85 13.50
N GLN A 41 -5.10 -1.20 12.52
CA GLN A 41 -4.57 -0.29 11.51
C GLN A 41 -5.30 -0.43 10.17
N PRO A 42 -5.51 0.67 9.42
CA PRO A 42 -6.17 0.59 8.12
C PRO A 42 -5.27 -0.10 7.09
N PHE A 43 -5.81 -1.11 6.41
CA PHE A 43 -5.11 -1.87 5.39
C PHE A 43 -5.52 -1.43 3.98
N THR A 44 -4.56 -1.34 3.07
CA THR A 44 -4.81 -1.12 1.63
C THR A 44 -3.73 -1.85 0.84
N ASP A 45 -4.16 -2.55 -0.22
CA ASP A 45 -3.32 -3.11 -1.26
C ASP A 45 -3.65 -2.48 -2.61
N PHE A 46 -2.64 -2.36 -3.47
CA PHE A 46 -2.79 -1.81 -4.81
C PHE A 46 -1.65 -2.27 -5.72
N GLU A 47 -1.94 -2.35 -7.02
CA GLU A 47 -0.94 -2.58 -8.05
C GLU A 47 -0.44 -1.24 -8.63
N SER A 48 0.87 -1.10 -8.80
CA SER A 48 1.48 0.04 -9.48
C SER A 48 2.78 -0.42 -10.16
N GLU A 49 2.94 -0.10 -11.44
CA GLU A 49 4.13 -0.41 -12.24
C GLU A 49 4.54 -1.90 -12.24
N GLY A 50 3.56 -2.81 -12.18
CA GLY A 50 3.78 -4.26 -12.16
C GLY A 50 4.21 -4.81 -10.79
N LEU A 51 4.07 -4.03 -9.73
CA LEU A 51 4.36 -4.40 -8.35
C LEU A 51 3.08 -4.33 -7.51
N LEU A 52 2.90 -5.32 -6.64
CA LEU A 52 1.85 -5.32 -5.63
C LEU A 52 2.37 -4.69 -4.35
N TYR A 53 1.76 -3.58 -3.95
CA TYR A 53 2.06 -2.86 -2.72
C TYR A 53 1.01 -3.14 -1.65
N VAL A 54 1.44 -3.08 -0.40
CA VAL A 54 0.58 -3.09 0.78
C VAL A 54 0.97 -1.99 1.74
N THR A 55 0.01 -1.46 2.49
CA THR A 55 0.30 -0.53 3.59
C THR A 55 0.81 -1.27 4.82
N VAL A 56 1.91 -0.77 5.37
CA VAL A 56 2.53 -1.25 6.61
C VAL A 56 2.78 -0.05 7.52
N TYR A 57 2.62 -0.23 8.83
CA TYR A 57 2.87 0.83 9.81
C TYR A 57 4.02 0.45 10.73
N ASP A 58 4.85 1.43 11.05
CA ASP A 58 5.83 1.30 12.13
C ASP A 58 5.20 1.54 13.51
N ASP A 59 6.02 1.45 14.55
CA ASP A 59 5.59 1.67 15.93
C ASP A 59 5.18 3.13 16.23
N ASN A 60 5.59 4.08 15.38
CA ASN A 60 5.17 5.48 15.43
C ASN A 60 3.89 5.73 14.61
N ASN A 61 3.21 4.68 14.14
CA ASN A 61 2.04 4.74 13.26
C ASN A 61 2.28 5.47 11.92
N LEU A 62 3.53 5.58 11.49
CA LEU A 62 3.91 6.05 10.16
C LEU A 62 3.62 4.96 9.12
N VAL A 63 2.98 5.34 8.03
CA VAL A 63 2.51 4.42 6.99
C VAL A 63 3.45 4.36 5.80
N TYR A 64 3.79 3.15 5.37
CA TYR A 64 4.68 2.84 4.26
C TYR A 64 3.96 1.97 3.24
N CYS A 65 4.17 2.23 1.96
CA CYS A 65 3.69 1.41 0.85
C CYS A 65 4.82 0.46 0.44
N VAL A 66 4.74 -0.78 0.90
CA VAL A 66 5.81 -1.77 0.74
C VAL A 66 5.46 -2.73 -0.40
N PRO A 67 6.31 -2.89 -1.42
CA PRO A 67 6.09 -3.88 -2.47
C PRO A 67 6.36 -5.28 -1.93
N ILE A 68 5.40 -6.18 -2.12
CA ILE A 68 5.46 -7.56 -1.62
C ILE A 68 5.56 -8.59 -2.74
N PHE A 69 5.13 -8.26 -3.94
CA PHE A 69 5.12 -9.17 -5.07
C PHE A 69 5.37 -8.43 -6.39
N SER A 70 6.08 -9.07 -7.31
CA SER A 70 6.29 -8.56 -8.66
C SER A 70 5.48 -9.40 -9.64
N PHE A 71 4.51 -8.79 -10.31
CA PHE A 71 3.73 -9.44 -11.36
C PHE A 71 4.58 -9.73 -12.59
N LYS A 72 5.52 -8.83 -12.92
CA LYS A 72 6.46 -9.01 -14.04
C LYS A 72 7.30 -10.27 -13.90
N ASN A 73 7.80 -10.54 -12.70
CA ASN A 73 8.67 -11.68 -12.42
C ASN A 73 7.92 -12.86 -11.78
N ASN A 74 6.61 -12.71 -11.53
CA ASN A 74 5.75 -13.63 -10.79
C ASN A 74 6.40 -14.19 -9.51
N LYS A 75 6.98 -13.32 -8.69
CA LYS A 75 7.69 -13.71 -7.45
C LYS A 75 7.59 -12.65 -6.37
N LYS A 76 7.77 -13.08 -5.12
CA LYS A 76 7.90 -12.19 -3.96
C LYS A 76 9.08 -11.23 -4.12
N VAL A 77 8.89 -9.98 -3.70
CA VAL A 77 9.97 -8.98 -3.66
C VAL A 77 10.90 -9.24 -2.46
N ASN A 78 12.21 -9.20 -2.70
CA ASN A 78 13.21 -9.30 -1.64
C ASN A 78 13.45 -7.91 -1.04
N LEU A 79 12.98 -7.70 0.20
CA LEU A 79 13.09 -6.39 0.84
C LEU A 79 14.53 -5.97 1.21
N LYS A 80 15.49 -6.89 1.12
CA LYS A 80 16.91 -6.63 1.42
C LYS A 80 17.69 -6.02 0.25
N GLU A 81 17.10 -5.98 -0.93
CA GLU A 81 17.72 -5.40 -2.13
C GLU A 81 17.34 -3.91 -2.26
N ASN A 82 18.03 -3.16 -3.12
CA ASN A 82 17.59 -1.79 -3.47
C ASN A 82 16.27 -1.89 -4.23
N ILE A 83 15.16 -1.71 -3.51
CA ILE A 83 13.83 -1.82 -4.10
C ILE A 83 13.43 -0.50 -4.73
N TYR A 84 13.01 -0.57 -5.98
CA TYR A 84 12.31 0.50 -6.62
C TYR A 84 10.91 0.68 -6.00
N ILE A 85 10.60 1.90 -5.58
CA ILE A 85 9.27 2.32 -5.10
C ILE A 85 8.69 3.26 -6.15
N SER A 86 7.50 2.92 -6.66
CA SER A 86 6.82 3.72 -7.69
C SER A 86 6.46 5.12 -7.21
N GLU A 87 6.30 6.05 -8.14
CA GLU A 87 5.87 7.41 -7.80
C GLU A 87 4.48 7.42 -7.14
N ASP A 88 3.56 6.57 -7.61
CA ASP A 88 2.24 6.43 -7.01
C ASP A 88 2.31 5.96 -5.56
N ALA A 89 3.20 5.01 -5.25
CA ALA A 89 3.40 4.53 -3.89
C ALA A 89 3.90 5.64 -2.96
N LYS A 90 4.86 6.46 -3.42
CA LYS A 90 5.36 7.62 -2.65
C LYS A 90 4.26 8.65 -2.40
N ARG A 91 3.48 8.99 -3.43
CA ARG A 91 2.35 9.92 -3.29
C ARG A 91 1.28 9.38 -2.35
N MET A 92 0.98 8.08 -2.43
CA MET A 92 0.03 7.45 -1.53
C MET A 92 0.50 7.49 -0.07
N GLU A 93 1.79 7.21 0.20
CA GLU A 93 2.36 7.40 1.53
C GLU A 93 2.19 8.83 2.03
N ASP A 94 2.55 9.83 1.22
CA ASP A 94 2.45 11.24 1.59
C ASP A 94 1.01 11.64 1.93
N ILE A 95 0.04 11.19 1.13
CA ILE A 95 -1.37 11.48 1.39
C ILE A 95 -1.84 10.80 2.68
N LEU A 96 -1.51 9.52 2.88
CA LEU A 96 -1.92 8.79 4.08
C LEU A 96 -1.27 9.38 5.36
N ARG A 97 -0.03 9.85 5.27
CA ARG A 97 0.68 10.54 6.37
C ARG A 97 0.05 11.90 6.68
N ASN A 98 -0.26 12.69 5.65
CA ASN A 98 -0.86 14.02 5.83
C ASN A 98 -2.32 13.97 6.29
N SER A 99 -3.06 12.92 5.91
CA SER A 99 -4.41 12.65 6.42
C SER A 99 -4.41 12.47 7.95
N LYS A 100 -3.42 11.77 8.51
CA LYS A 100 -3.30 11.59 9.97
C LYS A 100 -2.96 12.87 10.74
N LYS A 101 -2.12 13.74 10.20
CA LYS A 101 -1.76 15.03 10.86
C LYS A 101 -2.98 15.91 11.11
N LYS A 102 -3.98 15.88 10.23
CA LYS A 102 -5.22 16.66 10.39
C LYS A 102 -6.14 16.15 11.49
N GLN A 103 -6.11 14.86 11.83
CA GLN A 103 -6.91 14.34 12.95
C GLN A 103 -6.34 14.73 14.32
N GLN A 104 -5.03 14.95 14.42
CA GLN A 104 -4.36 15.25 15.69
C GLN A 104 -4.44 16.73 16.11
N MET A 105 -4.80 17.63 15.19
CA MET A 105 -4.95 19.08 15.46
C MET A 105 -6.37 19.53 15.85
N ASN A 106 -7.31 18.60 16.00
CA ASN A 106 -8.71 18.89 16.36
C ASN A 106 -9.01 18.69 17.86
N PHE A 107 -8.03 18.94 18.74
CA PHE A 107 -8.21 18.93 20.19
C PHE A 107 -7.94 20.30 20.79
#